data_AF-A0A317KHM9-F1
#
_entry.id   AF-A0A317KHM9-F1
#
_cell.length_a   1.000
_cell.length_b   1.000
_cell.length_c   1.000
_cell.angle_alpha   90.00
_cell.angle_beta   90.00
_cell.angle_gamma   90.00
#
_symmetry.space_group_name_H-M   'P 1'
#
loop_
_entity.id
_entity.type
_entity.pdbx_description
1 polymer ?
#
loop_
_entity_poly.entity_id
_entity_poly.type
_entity_poly.pdbx_seq_one_letter_code
_entity_poly.pdbx_strand_id
1 'polypeptide(L)'
;MPALLRRAGLVVTAALVALLALAGPAFAHGADAPDGTDYRTEVTGLTPARSGLTVRTVEAGARLELINRSGRDVEVLGYSGEPYLRVGPNGVYENTRSPATYLNRTISGDTQLPPEADPAATPVWQRISGGQSVRWHDQRALWLESAPPAQVAADPERRHRVRDWVVPLRDGDATVEVRGTLDWMPPPDAYPWWVAATLGFLAIGAAGLAPAGTRALRGVGVLLALGGAAAVAFTVGRELDAGAEGLGGGLLGLLSGQTWALLTGLAAVAAGGYALARREAADYAPALAGACPAPIAGVAN
;
A
#
# COMPACT_ATOMS: atom_id res chain seq x y z
N MET A 1 8.16 -42.51 -15.98
CA MET A 1 6.88 -41.82 -15.73
C MET A 1 5.89 -42.17 -16.83
N PRO A 2 4.68 -42.65 -16.50
CA PRO A 2 3.60 -42.86 -17.46
C PRO A 2 3.35 -41.59 -18.28
N ALA A 3 3.12 -41.71 -19.58
CA ALA A 3 2.92 -40.57 -20.49
C ALA A 3 1.79 -39.62 -20.04
N LEU A 4 0.79 -40.15 -19.32
CA LEU A 4 -0.32 -39.41 -18.73
C LEU A 4 0.15 -38.43 -17.63
N LEU A 5 1.05 -38.85 -16.74
CA LEU A 5 1.60 -37.98 -15.69
C LEU A 5 2.47 -36.86 -16.26
N ARG A 6 3.15 -37.12 -17.38
CA ARG A 6 3.97 -36.12 -18.09
C ARG A 6 3.11 -35.06 -18.79
N ARG A 7 1.97 -35.47 -19.37
CA ARG A 7 0.99 -34.57 -19.99
C ARG A 7 0.23 -33.76 -18.94
N ALA A 8 -0.17 -34.37 -17.83
CA ALA A 8 -0.80 -33.68 -16.71
C ALA A 8 0.12 -32.60 -16.11
N GLY A 9 1.41 -32.92 -15.90
CA GLY A 9 2.40 -31.94 -15.44
C GLY A 9 2.54 -30.75 -16.39
N LEU A 10 2.65 -31.00 -17.70
CA LEU A 10 2.73 -29.93 -18.71
C LEU A 10 1.49 -29.03 -18.73
N VAL A 11 0.29 -29.59 -18.58
CA VAL A 11 -0.96 -28.83 -18.53
C VAL A 11 -1.04 -27.98 -17.26
N VAL A 12 -0.65 -28.53 -16.10
CA VAL A 12 -0.62 -27.78 -14.84
C VAL A 12 0.41 -26.66 -14.89
N THR A 13 1.62 -26.92 -15.39
CA THR A 13 2.65 -25.89 -15.56
C THR A 13 2.20 -24.82 -16.55
N ALA A 14 1.62 -25.19 -17.69
CA ALA A 14 1.11 -24.22 -18.66
C ALA A 14 -0.05 -23.39 -18.09
N ALA A 15 -0.95 -24.01 -17.30
CA ALA A 15 -2.03 -23.31 -16.62
C ALA A 15 -1.50 -22.35 -15.55
N LEU A 16 -0.50 -22.75 -14.76
CA LEU A 16 0.17 -21.88 -13.78
C LEU A 16 0.92 -20.72 -14.45
N VAL A 17 1.66 -20.99 -15.53
CA VAL A 17 2.34 -19.95 -16.32
C VAL A 17 1.33 -19.00 -16.96
N ALA A 18 0.22 -19.52 -17.50
CA ALA A 18 -0.84 -18.69 -18.04
C ALA A 18 -1.53 -17.86 -16.95
N LEU A 19 -1.79 -18.43 -15.77
CA LEU A 19 -2.33 -17.71 -14.61
C LEU A 19 -1.38 -16.60 -14.13
N LEU A 20 -0.07 -16.87 -14.08
CA LEU A 20 0.95 -15.89 -13.71
C LEU A 20 1.19 -14.83 -14.79
N ALA A 21 1.03 -15.17 -16.07
CA ALA A 21 1.16 -14.23 -17.18
C ALA A 21 -0.11 -13.39 -17.41
N LEU A 22 -1.28 -13.92 -17.03
CA LEU A 22 -2.58 -13.23 -17.05
C LEU A 22 -2.86 -12.48 -15.74
N ALA A 23 -2.12 -12.75 -14.68
CA ALA A 23 -1.95 -11.82 -13.59
C ALA A 23 -1.18 -10.62 -14.15
N GLY A 24 -1.91 -9.73 -14.83
CA GLY A 24 -1.37 -8.40 -15.14
C GLY A 24 -0.78 -7.81 -13.86
N PRO A 25 0.21 -6.90 -13.95
CA PRO A 25 0.59 -6.11 -12.80
C PRO A 25 -0.73 -5.63 -12.22
N ALA A 26 -1.00 -6.01 -10.97
CA ALA A 26 -2.13 -5.44 -10.29
C ALA A 26 -1.80 -3.95 -10.26
N PHE A 27 -2.33 -3.20 -11.22
CA PHE A 27 -2.48 -1.75 -11.18
C PHE A 27 -3.48 -1.43 -10.07
N ALA A 28 -3.28 -2.00 -8.88
CA ALA A 28 -3.66 -1.35 -7.67
C ALA A 28 -2.90 -0.02 -7.72
N HIS A 29 -3.64 1.09 -7.72
CA HIS A 29 -3.09 2.44 -7.64
C HIS A 29 -2.35 2.61 -6.31
N GLY A 30 -1.17 1.98 -6.19
CA GLY A 30 -0.33 2.00 -5.01
C GLY A 30 0.63 3.20 -4.99
N ALA A 31 0.82 3.88 -6.12
CA ALA A 31 1.69 5.05 -6.20
C ALA A 31 1.13 6.25 -5.41
N ASP A 32 -0.20 6.37 -5.30
CA ASP A 32 -0.87 7.45 -4.55
C ASP A 32 -1.47 6.97 -3.21
N ALA A 33 -1.51 5.65 -2.96
CA ALA A 33 -1.99 5.12 -1.70
C ALA A 33 -0.82 5.06 -0.71
N PRO A 34 -0.94 5.64 0.50
CA PRO A 34 0.12 5.50 1.50
C PRO A 34 0.36 4.02 1.82
N ASP A 35 1.54 3.72 2.35
CA ASP A 35 1.86 2.38 2.85
C ASP A 35 0.71 1.83 3.71
N GLY A 36 0.38 0.56 3.53
CA GLY A 36 -0.69 -0.08 4.27
C GLY A 36 -0.44 0.06 5.77
N THR A 37 -1.39 0.67 6.48
CA THR A 37 -1.33 0.78 7.95
C THR A 37 -2.12 -0.32 8.61
N ASP A 38 -1.75 -0.68 9.84
CA ASP A 38 -2.53 -1.56 10.71
C ASP A 38 -3.77 -0.85 11.30
N TYR A 39 -4.12 0.35 10.84
CA TYR A 39 -5.30 1.08 11.28
C TYR A 39 -6.35 1.11 10.18
N ARG A 40 -7.57 0.69 10.52
CA ARG A 40 -8.75 0.82 9.65
C ARG A 40 -9.60 2.00 10.09
N THR A 41 -9.78 2.94 9.19
CA THR A 41 -10.70 4.08 9.34
C THR A 41 -12.01 3.80 8.59
N GLU A 42 -13.14 3.96 9.28
CA GLU A 42 -14.48 3.77 8.70
C GLU A 42 -15.40 4.95 9.03
N VAL A 43 -16.17 5.43 8.05
CA VAL A 43 -17.28 6.35 8.28
C VAL A 43 -18.51 5.52 8.63
N THR A 44 -19.10 5.75 9.80
CA THR A 44 -20.31 5.05 10.24
C THR A 44 -21.60 5.79 9.86
N GLY A 45 -21.52 7.10 9.58
CA GLY A 45 -22.66 7.85 9.02
C GLY A 45 -22.66 9.35 9.30
N LEU A 46 -23.76 10.00 8.93
CA LEU A 46 -24.06 11.41 9.18
C LEU A 46 -25.14 11.54 10.25
N THR A 47 -24.91 12.38 11.27
CA THR A 47 -25.86 12.60 12.36
C THR A 47 -26.17 14.09 12.53
N PRO A 48 -27.44 14.52 12.38
CA PRO A 48 -28.53 13.78 11.76
C PRO A 48 -28.26 13.47 10.28
N ALA A 49 -28.93 12.46 9.72
CA ALA A 49 -28.82 12.15 8.30
C ALA A 49 -29.24 13.35 7.42
N ARG A 50 -28.57 13.50 6.27
CA ARG A 50 -28.81 14.59 5.32
C ARG A 50 -28.96 14.06 3.91
N SER A 51 -30.07 14.40 3.26
CA SER A 51 -30.31 14.05 1.87
C SER A 51 -29.31 14.76 0.95
N GLY A 52 -28.80 14.02 -0.02
CA GLY A 52 -27.83 14.55 -0.99
C GLY A 52 -26.40 14.70 -0.46
N LEU A 53 -26.12 14.40 0.82
CA LEU A 53 -24.76 14.34 1.34
C LEU A 53 -24.30 12.89 1.49
N THR A 54 -23.08 12.61 1.08
CA THR A 54 -22.45 11.31 1.30
C THR A 54 -21.00 11.53 1.70
N VAL A 55 -20.59 10.85 2.77
CA VAL A 55 -19.21 10.84 3.23
C VAL A 55 -18.74 9.40 3.35
N ARG A 56 -17.53 9.12 2.88
CA ARG A 56 -16.90 7.79 2.95
C ARG A 56 -15.40 7.92 3.09
N THR A 57 -14.76 6.85 3.55
CA THR A 57 -13.30 6.72 3.46
C THR A 57 -12.90 6.29 2.05
N VAL A 58 -11.75 6.78 1.59
CA VAL A 58 -11.11 6.43 0.31
C VAL A 58 -9.62 6.20 0.53
N GLU A 59 -8.90 5.69 -0.48
CA GLU A 59 -7.44 5.53 -0.42
C GLU A 59 -7.01 4.72 0.82
N ALA A 60 -7.65 3.55 1.02
CA ALA A 60 -7.43 2.67 2.17
C ALA A 60 -7.64 3.33 3.56
N GLY A 61 -8.41 4.41 3.64
CA GLY A 61 -8.66 5.14 4.89
C GLY A 61 -7.83 6.41 5.05
N ALA A 62 -6.91 6.70 4.13
CA ALA A 62 -6.04 7.87 4.18
C ALA A 62 -6.80 9.19 4.03
N ARG A 63 -7.94 9.19 3.32
CA ARG A 63 -8.76 10.38 3.07
C ARG A 63 -10.24 10.15 3.31
N LEU A 64 -10.92 11.22 3.69
CA LEU A 64 -12.37 11.31 3.62
C LEU A 64 -12.75 11.90 2.27
N GLU A 65 -13.85 11.40 1.67
CA GLU A 65 -14.49 12.01 0.50
C GLU A 65 -15.89 12.47 0.87
N LEU A 66 -16.17 13.76 0.66
CA LEU A 66 -17.51 14.33 0.76
C LEU A 66 -18.03 14.61 -0.65
N ILE A 67 -19.18 14.06 -0.98
CA ILE A 67 -19.97 14.38 -2.17
C ILE A 67 -21.22 15.14 -1.72
N ASN A 68 -21.41 16.35 -2.25
CA ASN A 68 -22.57 17.19 -1.94
C ASN A 68 -23.47 17.40 -3.17
N ARG A 69 -24.64 16.77 -3.16
CA ARG A 69 -25.71 16.92 -4.16
C ARG A 69 -26.98 17.58 -3.57
N SER A 70 -26.87 18.23 -2.41
CA SER A 70 -28.01 18.87 -1.74
C SER A 70 -28.51 20.15 -2.44
N GLY A 71 -27.74 20.69 -3.39
CA GLY A 71 -28.07 21.95 -4.10
C GLY A 71 -27.69 23.22 -3.33
N ARG A 72 -27.07 23.08 -2.16
CA ARG A 72 -26.58 24.19 -1.31
C ARG A 72 -25.15 23.95 -0.84
N ASP A 73 -24.50 25.00 -0.37
CA ASP A 73 -23.16 24.91 0.20
C ASP A 73 -23.18 24.20 1.55
N VAL A 74 -22.26 23.26 1.72
CA VAL A 74 -21.97 22.60 2.99
C VAL A 74 -20.51 22.83 3.32
N GLU A 75 -20.24 23.21 4.55
CA GLU A 75 -18.89 23.46 5.04
C GLU A 75 -18.40 22.32 5.91
N VAL A 76 -17.15 21.93 5.73
CA VAL A 76 -16.41 21.08 6.67
C VAL A 76 -15.73 22.00 7.68
N LEU A 77 -15.86 21.72 8.97
CA LEU A 77 -15.23 22.53 10.02
C LEU A 77 -13.86 21.95 10.41
N GLY A 78 -12.91 22.87 10.58
CA GLY A 78 -11.56 22.61 11.03
C GLY A 78 -11.47 22.29 12.52
N TYR A 79 -10.25 22.20 13.02
CA TYR A 79 -9.95 21.68 14.36
C TYR A 79 -10.37 22.62 15.49
N SER A 80 -10.52 23.91 15.22
CA SER A 80 -11.00 24.92 16.16
C SER A 80 -12.47 25.31 15.88
N GLY A 81 -13.17 24.56 15.01
CA GLY A 81 -14.54 24.85 14.59
C GLY A 81 -14.66 25.92 13.49
N GLU A 82 -13.54 26.38 12.94
CA GLU A 82 -13.52 27.35 11.85
C GLU A 82 -13.94 26.72 10.51
N PRO A 83 -14.53 27.47 9.56
CA PRO A 83 -14.79 26.96 8.22
C PRO A 83 -13.49 26.56 7.53
N TYR A 84 -13.38 25.30 7.09
CA TYR A 84 -12.20 24.77 6.42
C TYR A 84 -12.47 24.58 4.91
N LEU A 85 -13.39 23.69 4.56
CA LEU A 85 -13.79 23.46 3.17
C LEU A 85 -15.23 23.91 2.98
N ARG A 86 -15.57 24.37 1.77
CA ARG A 86 -16.94 24.63 1.35
C ARG A 86 -17.21 23.92 0.03
N VAL A 87 -18.23 23.08 0.01
CA VAL A 87 -18.59 22.23 -1.13
C VAL A 87 -20.03 22.52 -1.50
N GLY A 88 -20.30 22.86 -2.76
CA GLY A 88 -21.66 23.12 -3.22
C GLY A 88 -21.78 23.21 -4.74
N PRO A 89 -22.91 23.69 -5.29
CA PRO A 89 -23.17 23.71 -6.73
C PRO A 89 -22.18 24.57 -7.54
N ASN A 90 -21.53 25.54 -6.88
CA ASN A 90 -20.58 26.44 -7.55
C ASN A 90 -19.13 25.93 -7.55
N GLY A 91 -18.85 24.85 -6.83
CA GLY A 91 -17.54 24.22 -6.75
C GLY A 91 -17.11 23.84 -5.34
N VAL A 92 -15.83 23.53 -5.22
CA VAL A 92 -15.14 23.30 -3.94
C VAL A 92 -14.20 24.45 -3.67
N TYR A 93 -14.23 24.93 -2.44
CA TYR A 93 -13.38 26.01 -1.94
C TYR A 93 -12.68 25.57 -0.66
N GLU A 94 -11.44 26.01 -0.48
CA GLU A 94 -10.71 25.93 0.78
C GLU A 94 -10.56 27.32 1.39
N ASN A 95 -10.58 27.40 2.72
CA ASN A 95 -10.33 28.64 3.44
C ASN A 95 -8.84 28.77 3.73
N THR A 96 -8.15 29.71 3.09
CA THR A 96 -6.72 29.94 3.31
C THR A 96 -6.40 30.48 4.71
N ARG A 97 -7.41 30.93 5.48
CA ARG A 97 -7.24 31.33 6.89
C ARG A 97 -7.38 30.15 7.86
N SER A 98 -7.93 29.00 7.44
CA SER A 98 -8.06 27.84 8.33
C SER A 98 -6.71 27.11 8.49
N PRO A 99 -6.25 26.87 9.73
CA PRO A 99 -5.12 25.98 10.00
C PRO A 99 -5.29 24.58 9.39
N ALA A 100 -6.52 24.06 9.31
CA ALA A 100 -6.81 22.75 8.73
C ALA A 100 -6.41 22.66 7.24
N THR A 101 -6.44 23.77 6.50
CA THR A 101 -5.96 23.83 5.10
C THR A 101 -4.50 23.42 4.94
N TYR A 102 -3.68 23.69 5.94
CA TYR A 102 -2.26 23.40 5.91
C TYR A 102 -1.97 22.05 6.58
N LEU A 103 -2.57 21.82 7.76
CA LEU A 103 -2.44 20.57 8.52
C LEU A 103 -2.94 19.32 7.77
N ASN A 104 -3.78 19.49 6.75
CA ASN A 104 -4.33 18.37 5.98
C ASN A 104 -3.68 18.20 4.60
N ARG A 105 -2.61 18.95 4.28
CA ARG A 105 -1.88 18.80 3.02
C ARG A 105 -1.14 17.47 2.93
N THR A 106 -0.62 17.02 4.06
CA THR A 106 0.07 15.74 4.20
C THR A 106 -0.72 14.85 5.15
N ILE A 107 -0.57 13.55 5.01
CA ILE A 107 -1.21 12.59 5.93
C ILE A 107 -0.67 12.74 7.36
N SER A 108 0.59 13.12 7.51
CA SER A 108 1.27 13.29 8.80
C SER A 108 0.95 14.60 9.50
N GLY A 109 0.43 15.60 8.78
CA GLY A 109 0.08 16.90 9.35
C GLY A 109 1.25 17.76 9.81
N ASP A 110 2.41 17.55 9.21
CA ASP A 110 3.70 18.17 9.53
C ASP A 110 3.95 19.50 8.80
N THR A 111 2.99 19.96 8.00
CA THR A 111 3.09 21.24 7.30
C THR A 111 3.14 22.40 8.30
N GLN A 112 4.19 23.23 8.23
CA GLN A 112 4.28 24.43 9.04
C GLN A 112 3.14 25.41 8.71
N LEU A 113 2.46 25.89 9.75
CA LEU A 113 1.40 26.88 9.61
C LEU A 113 1.99 28.24 9.22
N PRO A 114 1.49 28.87 8.15
CA PRO A 114 1.88 30.24 7.83
C PRO A 114 1.28 31.23 8.86
N PRO A 115 1.87 32.41 9.06
CA PRO A 115 1.36 33.42 9.99
C PRO A 115 -0.08 33.86 9.70
N GLU A 116 -0.53 33.71 8.44
CA GLU A 116 -1.87 34.05 8.00
C GLU A 116 -2.91 32.97 8.34
N ALA A 117 -2.51 31.79 8.81
CA ALA A 117 -3.44 30.78 9.30
C ALA A 117 -3.95 31.20 10.69
N ASP A 118 -5.18 31.68 10.75
CA ASP A 118 -5.84 32.18 11.95
C ASP A 118 -7.29 31.68 11.98
N PRO A 119 -7.62 30.73 12.87
CA PRO A 119 -8.96 30.14 12.91
C PRO A 119 -10.05 31.13 13.33
N ALA A 120 -9.69 32.27 13.94
CA ALA A 120 -10.66 33.31 14.33
C ALA A 120 -10.91 34.34 13.23
N ALA A 121 -10.10 34.34 12.17
CA ALA A 121 -10.23 35.31 11.09
C ALA A 121 -11.40 34.99 10.16
N THR A 122 -11.93 36.03 9.52
CA THR A 122 -12.93 35.87 8.45
C THR A 122 -12.37 34.97 7.34
N PRO A 123 -13.13 33.95 6.88
CA PRO A 123 -12.67 33.05 5.83
C PRO A 123 -12.29 33.76 4.54
N VAL A 124 -11.18 33.34 3.94
CA VAL A 124 -10.76 33.73 2.59
C VAL A 124 -10.84 32.50 1.70
N TRP A 125 -11.89 32.44 0.89
CA TRP A 125 -12.20 31.29 0.06
C TRP A 125 -11.40 31.28 -1.24
N GLN A 126 -10.63 30.22 -1.45
CA GLN A 126 -9.96 29.93 -2.70
C GLN A 126 -10.63 28.72 -3.37
N ARG A 127 -11.02 28.86 -4.64
CA ARG A 127 -11.63 27.75 -5.39
C ARG A 127 -10.55 26.75 -5.79
N ILE A 128 -10.78 25.48 -5.46
CA ILE A 128 -9.85 24.38 -5.79
C ILE A 128 -10.44 23.39 -6.80
N SER A 129 -11.77 23.38 -7.00
CA SER A 129 -12.42 22.56 -8.03
C SER A 129 -13.76 23.16 -8.46
N GLY A 130 -14.18 22.83 -9.69
CA GLY A 130 -15.52 23.12 -10.18
C GLY A 130 -16.56 22.02 -9.93
N GLY A 131 -16.15 20.88 -9.38
CA GLY A 131 -17.05 19.78 -9.04
C GLY A 131 -17.73 19.96 -7.67
N GLN A 132 -18.49 18.94 -7.27
CA GLN A 132 -19.22 18.91 -5.99
C GLN A 132 -18.69 17.84 -5.02
N SER A 133 -17.43 17.45 -5.20
CA SER A 133 -16.76 16.42 -4.41
C SER A 133 -15.39 16.91 -3.97
N VAL A 134 -15.04 16.68 -2.72
CA VAL A 134 -13.72 17.00 -2.16
C VAL A 134 -13.17 15.79 -1.41
N ARG A 135 -11.85 15.63 -1.47
CA ARG A 135 -11.10 14.65 -0.68
C ARG A 135 -10.07 15.38 0.16
N TRP A 136 -9.91 14.96 1.42
CA TRP A 136 -8.93 15.55 2.33
C TRP A 136 -8.45 14.51 3.34
N HIS A 137 -7.23 14.71 3.86
CA HIS A 137 -6.76 14.02 5.05
C HIS A 137 -7.41 14.64 6.28
N ASP A 138 -7.79 13.85 7.28
CA ASP A 138 -8.35 14.39 8.53
C ASP A 138 -7.69 13.71 9.73
N GLN A 139 -6.95 14.49 10.52
CA GLN A 139 -6.15 13.97 11.63
C GLN A 139 -7.02 13.32 12.72
N ARG A 140 -8.30 13.71 12.82
CA ARG A 140 -9.24 13.10 13.79
C ARG A 140 -9.49 11.63 13.48
N ALA A 141 -9.47 11.28 12.19
CA ALA A 141 -9.76 9.95 11.66
C ALA A 141 -8.50 9.07 11.49
N LEU A 142 -7.32 9.55 11.90
CA LEU A 142 -6.04 8.89 11.71
C LEU A 142 -5.30 8.66 13.05
N TRP A 143 -4.42 7.66 13.06
CA TRP A 143 -3.39 7.51 14.09
C TRP A 143 -2.08 8.08 13.56
N LEU A 144 -1.54 9.11 14.22
CA LEU A 144 -0.36 9.85 13.76
C LEU A 144 0.85 9.69 14.69
N GLU A 145 0.67 9.02 15.83
CA GLU A 145 1.77 8.79 16.77
C GLU A 145 2.62 7.59 16.32
N SER A 146 3.93 7.68 16.53
CA SER A 146 4.85 6.60 16.16
C SER A 146 4.66 5.35 17.03
N ALA A 147 4.23 5.51 18.28
CA ALA A 147 3.92 4.39 19.16
C ALA A 147 2.44 3.98 19.00
N PRO A 148 2.11 2.69 19.07
CA PRO A 148 0.72 2.26 19.09
C PRO A 148 0.03 2.65 20.41
N PRO A 149 -1.32 2.75 20.43
CA PRO A 149 -2.08 2.97 21.66
C PRO A 149 -1.74 1.93 22.73
N ALA A 150 -1.77 2.31 24.00
CA ALA A 150 -1.37 1.42 25.10
C ALA A 150 -2.09 0.05 25.11
N GLN A 151 -3.39 0.03 24.76
CA GLN A 151 -4.17 -1.21 24.64
C GLN A 151 -3.71 -2.13 23.49
N VAL A 152 -3.24 -1.53 22.39
CA VAL A 152 -2.67 -2.27 21.25
C VAL A 152 -1.30 -2.80 21.62
N ALA A 153 -0.46 -1.98 22.27
CA ALA A 153 0.85 -2.42 22.76
C ALA A 153 0.74 -3.61 23.73
N ALA A 154 -0.33 -3.68 24.53
CA ALA A 154 -0.56 -4.75 25.48
C ALA A 154 -1.03 -6.07 24.84
N ASP A 155 -1.71 -6.02 23.68
CA ASP A 155 -2.25 -7.20 22.99
C ASP A 155 -2.30 -6.97 21.46
N PRO A 156 -1.14 -6.93 20.78
CA PRO A 156 -1.07 -6.49 19.39
C PRO A 156 -1.72 -7.47 18.39
N GLU A 157 -1.94 -8.72 18.80
CA GLU A 157 -2.54 -9.77 17.95
C GLU A 157 -4.06 -9.71 17.87
N ARG A 158 -4.69 -8.84 18.67
CA ARG A 158 -6.14 -8.65 18.67
C ARG A 158 -6.56 -7.37 17.99
N ARG A 159 -7.80 -7.39 17.49
CA ARG A 159 -8.46 -6.18 16.97
C ARG A 159 -8.84 -5.28 18.14
N HIS A 160 -8.57 -3.98 18.02
CA HIS A 160 -8.93 -3.01 19.05
C HIS A 160 -9.66 -1.81 18.47
N ARG A 161 -10.72 -1.35 19.15
CA ARG A 161 -11.30 -0.02 18.90
C ARG A 161 -10.37 1.03 19.50
N VAL A 162 -9.66 1.79 18.67
CA VAL A 162 -8.74 2.84 19.11
C VAL A 162 -9.51 4.08 19.55
N ARG A 163 -10.44 4.54 18.70
CA ARG A 163 -11.32 5.67 19.00
C ARG A 163 -12.56 5.70 18.10
N ASP A 164 -13.59 6.36 18.59
CA ASP A 164 -14.65 6.92 17.76
C ASP A 164 -14.28 8.38 17.48
N TRP A 165 -14.55 8.85 16.27
CA TRP A 165 -14.17 10.20 15.84
C TRP A 165 -15.34 10.92 15.17
N VAL A 166 -15.26 12.25 15.17
CA VAL A 166 -16.28 13.14 14.63
C VAL A 166 -15.64 14.25 13.80
N VAL A 167 -16.17 14.47 12.59
CA VAL A 167 -15.88 15.66 11.77
C VAL A 167 -17.17 16.48 11.65
N PRO A 168 -17.24 17.68 12.24
CA PRO A 168 -18.43 18.51 12.13
C PRO A 168 -18.51 19.18 10.76
N LEU A 169 -19.72 19.20 10.24
CA LEU A 169 -20.14 19.90 9.04
C LEU A 169 -21.16 20.98 9.44
N ARG A 170 -21.17 22.06 8.66
CA ARG A 170 -22.18 23.11 8.74
C ARG A 170 -22.98 23.16 7.45
N ASP A 171 -24.29 23.02 7.57
CA ASP A 171 -25.24 22.98 6.47
C ASP A 171 -26.28 24.11 6.63
N GLY A 172 -25.90 25.32 6.21
CA GLY A 172 -26.58 26.55 6.62
C GLY A 172 -26.35 26.80 8.12
N ASP A 173 -27.44 26.95 8.89
CA ASP A 173 -27.38 27.13 10.34
C ASP A 173 -27.35 25.80 11.12
N ALA A 174 -27.50 24.66 10.43
CA ALA A 174 -27.56 23.36 11.06
C ALA A 174 -26.18 22.69 11.16
N THR A 175 -25.83 22.21 12.34
CA THR A 175 -24.66 21.34 12.54
C THR A 175 -25.03 19.89 12.18
N VAL A 176 -24.11 19.23 11.48
CA VAL A 176 -24.18 17.81 11.12
C VAL A 176 -22.84 17.18 11.43
N GLU A 177 -22.84 15.98 11.97
CA GLU A 177 -21.61 15.27 12.32
C GLU A 177 -21.37 14.12 11.35
N VAL A 178 -20.21 14.09 10.70
CA VAL A 178 -19.66 12.82 10.19
C VAL A 178 -19.13 12.06 11.38
N ARG A 179 -19.63 10.85 11.59
CA ARG A 179 -19.15 9.94 12.64
C ARG A 179 -18.41 8.77 12.01
N GLY A 180 -17.41 8.28 12.72
CA GLY A 180 -16.67 7.10 12.29
C GLY A 180 -15.83 6.48 13.39
N THR A 181 -15.11 5.42 13.02
CA THR A 181 -14.28 4.63 13.92
C THR A 181 -12.87 4.47 13.37
N LEU A 182 -11.93 4.29 14.30
CA LEU A 182 -10.55 3.93 14.02
C LEU A 182 -10.25 2.65 14.79
N ASP A 183 -9.94 1.58 14.06
CA ASP A 183 -9.75 0.25 14.61
C ASP A 183 -8.36 -0.27 14.26
N TRP A 184 -7.61 -0.75 15.26
CA TRP A 184 -6.37 -1.49 15.05
C TRP A 184 -6.67 -2.87 14.51
N MET A 185 -6.01 -3.22 13.41
CA MET A 185 -6.04 -4.48 12.70
C MET A 185 -4.72 -5.20 12.86
N PRO A 186 -4.68 -6.32 13.59
CA PRO A 186 -3.47 -7.12 13.68
C PRO A 186 -3.08 -7.63 12.29
N PRO A 187 -1.78 -7.65 11.96
CA PRO A 187 -1.32 -8.25 10.72
C PRO A 187 -1.72 -9.72 10.66
N PRO A 188 -1.95 -10.28 9.45
CA PRO A 188 -2.28 -11.69 9.31
C PRO A 188 -1.15 -12.56 9.87
N ASP A 189 -1.50 -13.72 10.44
CA ASP A 189 -0.50 -14.70 10.89
C ASP A 189 0.41 -15.09 9.71
N ALA A 190 1.70 -14.80 9.86
CA ALA A 190 2.70 -15.09 8.85
C ALA A 190 3.09 -16.58 8.83
N TYR A 191 2.80 -17.35 9.87
CA TYR A 191 3.26 -18.72 10.01
C TYR A 191 2.81 -19.65 8.86
N PRO A 192 1.53 -19.65 8.41
CA PRO A 192 1.11 -20.46 7.27
C PRO A 192 1.86 -20.10 5.98
N TRP A 193 2.19 -18.83 5.79
CA TRP A 193 2.96 -18.37 4.64
C TRP A 193 4.41 -18.86 4.69
N TRP A 194 5.03 -18.82 5.87
CA TRP A 194 6.35 -19.40 6.08
C TRP A 194 6.38 -20.90 5.79
N VAL A 195 5.40 -21.65 6.30
CA VAL A 195 5.28 -23.09 6.02
C VAL A 195 5.13 -23.33 4.52
N ALA A 196 4.23 -22.61 3.84
CA ALA A 196 4.03 -22.75 2.41
C ALA A 196 5.30 -22.41 1.61
N ALA A 197 5.99 -21.32 1.96
CA ALA A 197 7.24 -20.92 1.32
C ALA A 197 8.35 -21.95 1.52
N THR A 198 8.54 -22.46 2.74
CA THR A 198 9.52 -23.51 3.05
C THR A 198 9.21 -24.81 2.31
N LEU A 199 7.95 -25.26 2.31
CA LEU A 199 7.55 -26.47 1.57
C LEU A 199 7.75 -26.31 0.06
N GLY A 200 7.40 -25.14 -0.49
CA GLY A 200 7.65 -24.82 -1.89
C GLY A 200 9.13 -24.85 -2.23
N PHE A 201 9.97 -24.25 -1.39
CA PHE A 201 11.43 -24.29 -1.53
C PHE A 201 11.98 -25.71 -1.49
N LEU A 202 11.57 -26.52 -0.51
CA LEU A 202 12.00 -27.91 -0.38
C LEU A 202 11.54 -28.75 -1.58
N ALA A 203 10.34 -28.52 -2.09
CA ALA A 203 9.83 -29.21 -3.29
C ALA A 203 10.65 -28.85 -4.53
N ILE A 204 11.01 -27.58 -4.71
CA ILE A 204 11.89 -27.11 -5.80
C ILE A 204 13.28 -27.75 -5.66
N GLY A 205 13.86 -27.74 -4.45
CA GLY A 205 15.14 -28.37 -4.16
C GLY A 205 15.14 -29.87 -4.47
N ALA A 206 14.11 -30.59 -4.03
CA ALA A 206 13.95 -32.03 -4.30
C ALA A 206 13.77 -32.33 -5.79
N ALA A 207 13.03 -31.48 -6.52
CA ALA A 207 12.89 -31.60 -7.97
C ALA A 207 14.23 -31.40 -8.71
N GLY A 208 15.11 -30.54 -8.18
CA GLY A 208 16.47 -30.33 -8.70
C GLY A 208 17.42 -31.52 -8.53
N LEU A 209 17.15 -32.41 -7.56
CA LEU A 209 17.93 -33.65 -7.34
C LEU A 209 17.49 -34.81 -8.25
N ALA A 210 16.33 -34.71 -8.90
CA ALA A 210 15.88 -35.72 -9.84
C ALA A 210 16.77 -35.70 -11.10
N PRO A 211 17.05 -36.86 -11.74
CA PRO A 211 17.81 -36.91 -12.99
C PRO A 211 17.02 -36.20 -14.11
N ALA A 212 17.28 -34.90 -14.27
CA ALA A 212 16.64 -34.05 -15.24
C ALA A 212 17.49 -33.98 -16.52
N GLY A 213 16.84 -34.10 -17.68
CA GLY A 213 17.51 -33.85 -18.94
C GLY A 213 17.94 -32.39 -19.06
N THR A 214 19.04 -32.12 -19.76
CA THR A 214 19.64 -30.79 -19.97
C THR A 214 18.65 -29.70 -20.42
N ARG A 215 17.57 -30.05 -21.12
CA ARG A 215 16.50 -29.12 -21.52
C ARG A 215 15.66 -28.61 -20.35
N ALA A 216 15.40 -29.44 -19.34
CA ALA A 216 14.63 -29.04 -18.16
C ALA A 216 15.44 -28.10 -17.26
N LEU A 217 16.73 -28.39 -17.06
CA LEU A 217 17.65 -27.53 -16.31
C LEU A 217 17.80 -26.14 -16.96
N ARG A 218 17.92 -26.09 -18.30
CA ARG A 218 17.92 -24.81 -19.03
C ARG A 218 16.61 -24.04 -18.88
N GLY A 219 15.46 -24.73 -18.89
CA GLY A 219 14.17 -24.10 -18.66
C GLY A 219 14.07 -23.44 -17.27
N VAL A 220 14.52 -24.13 -16.23
CA VAL A 220 14.58 -23.58 -14.86
C VAL A 220 15.56 -22.41 -14.79
N GLY A 221 16.74 -22.52 -15.42
CA GLY A 221 17.72 -21.43 -15.46
C GLY A 221 17.18 -20.16 -16.12
N VAL A 222 16.43 -20.29 -17.23
CA VAL A 222 15.76 -19.16 -17.89
C VAL A 222 14.69 -18.55 -16.99
N LEU A 223 13.88 -19.36 -16.31
CA LEU A 223 12.85 -18.86 -15.40
C LEU A 223 13.45 -18.13 -14.19
N LEU A 224 14.53 -18.64 -13.62
CA LEU A 224 15.26 -17.98 -12.53
C LEU A 224 15.87 -16.64 -12.99
N ALA A 225 16.48 -16.61 -14.18
CA ALA A 225 17.05 -15.39 -14.73
C ALA A 225 15.98 -14.32 -15.02
N LEU A 226 14.86 -14.72 -15.63
CA LEU A 226 13.76 -13.80 -15.94
C LEU A 226 13.05 -13.33 -14.66
N GLY A 227 12.78 -14.23 -13.71
CA GLY A 227 12.17 -13.88 -12.43
C GLY A 227 13.06 -12.97 -11.60
N GLY A 228 14.36 -13.26 -11.54
CA GLY A 228 15.34 -12.42 -10.87
C GLY A 228 15.46 -11.04 -11.51
N ALA A 229 15.51 -10.96 -12.85
CA ALA A 229 15.56 -9.69 -13.56
C ALA A 229 14.28 -8.87 -13.35
N ALA A 230 13.10 -9.50 -13.34
CA ALA A 230 11.83 -8.85 -13.05
C ALA A 230 11.79 -8.32 -11.61
N ALA A 231 12.31 -9.08 -10.63
CA ALA A 231 12.40 -8.63 -9.25
C ALA A 231 13.31 -7.39 -9.11
N VAL A 232 14.50 -7.41 -9.73
CA VAL A 232 15.42 -6.25 -9.75
C VAL A 232 14.76 -5.04 -10.40
N ALA A 233 14.10 -5.24 -11.54
CA ALA A 233 13.40 -4.16 -12.26
C ALA A 233 12.27 -3.56 -11.41
N PHE A 234 11.49 -4.39 -10.72
CA PHE A 234 10.46 -3.94 -9.78
C PHE A 234 11.07 -3.14 -8.63
N THR A 235 12.16 -3.63 -8.02
CA THR A 235 12.76 -2.95 -6.87
C THR A 235 13.30 -1.57 -7.23
N VAL A 236 13.96 -1.47 -8.38
CA VAL A 236 14.46 -0.20 -8.92
C VAL A 236 13.29 0.72 -9.29
N GLY A 237 12.27 0.19 -9.95
CA GLY A 237 11.08 0.95 -10.34
C GLY A 237 10.38 1.58 -9.14
N ARG A 238 10.23 0.84 -8.04
CA ARG A 238 9.60 1.34 -6.80
C ARG A 238 10.40 2.48 -6.16
N GLU A 239 11.73 2.42 -6.12
CA GLU A 239 12.52 3.55 -5.57
C GLU A 239 12.45 4.80 -6.45
N LEU A 240 12.42 4.63 -7.77
CA LEU A 240 12.23 5.74 -8.69
C LEU A 240 10.84 6.38 -8.53
N ASP A 241 9.81 5.56 -8.34
CA ASP A 241 8.43 6.01 -8.09
C ASP A 241 8.28 6.71 -6.73
N ALA A 242 9.03 6.25 -5.72
CA ALA A 242 9.11 6.90 -4.40
C ALA A 242 9.83 8.26 -4.41
N GLY A 243 10.23 8.77 -5.58
CA GLY A 243 10.83 10.09 -5.74
C GLY A 243 12.33 10.15 -5.51
N ALA A 244 13.05 9.01 -5.64
CA ALA A 244 14.49 9.01 -5.54
C ALA A 244 15.15 9.87 -6.63
N GLU A 245 15.72 11.01 -6.24
CA GLU A 245 16.43 11.90 -7.16
C GLU A 245 17.90 11.49 -7.34
N GLY A 246 18.28 11.19 -8.58
CA GLY A 246 19.64 10.86 -8.96
C GLY A 246 20.15 9.51 -8.45
N LEU A 247 21.38 9.16 -8.85
CA LEU A 247 21.99 7.87 -8.52
C LEU A 247 22.20 7.66 -7.02
N GLY A 248 22.49 8.74 -6.28
CA GLY A 248 22.71 8.68 -4.83
C GLY A 248 21.44 8.36 -4.05
N GLY A 249 20.33 9.05 -4.36
CA GLY A 249 19.03 8.78 -3.74
C GLY A 249 18.53 7.37 -4.06
N GLY A 250 18.65 6.95 -5.33
CA GLY A 250 18.24 5.61 -5.75
C GLY A 250 19.05 4.50 -5.09
N LEU A 251 20.37 4.65 -4.97
CA LEU A 251 21.22 3.67 -4.28
C LEU A 251 20.92 3.61 -2.78
N LEU A 252 20.70 4.76 -2.15
CA LEU A 252 20.38 4.80 -0.73
C LEU A 252 19.04 4.11 -0.45
N GLY A 253 18.01 4.39 -1.24
CA GLY A 253 16.70 3.75 -1.15
C GLY A 253 16.74 2.23 -1.39
N LEU A 254 17.53 1.78 -2.38
CA LEU A 254 17.75 0.35 -2.61
C LEU A 254 18.46 -0.35 -1.44
N LEU A 255 19.42 0.32 -0.79
CA LEU A 255 20.22 -0.24 0.31
C LEU A 255 19.56 -0.09 1.69
N SER A 256 18.57 0.79 1.84
CA SER A 256 17.84 0.99 3.09
C SER A 256 16.47 0.33 3.06
N GLY A 257 15.74 0.37 1.94
CA GLY A 257 14.36 -0.08 1.84
C GLY A 257 14.17 -1.39 1.09
N GLN A 258 15.10 -1.79 0.21
CA GLN A 258 14.88 -2.92 -0.72
C GLN A 258 16.02 -3.94 -0.80
N THR A 259 16.94 -3.91 0.17
CA THR A 259 18.18 -4.68 0.16
C THR A 259 17.95 -6.17 -0.08
N TRP A 260 16.99 -6.76 0.65
CA TRP A 260 16.72 -8.19 0.56
C TRP A 260 16.07 -8.58 -0.77
N ALA A 261 15.12 -7.79 -1.26
CA ALA A 261 14.47 -8.03 -2.54
C ALA A 261 15.48 -7.92 -3.69
N LEU A 262 16.34 -6.89 -3.67
CA LEU A 262 17.39 -6.68 -4.66
C LEU A 262 18.41 -7.83 -4.65
N LEU A 263 18.90 -8.23 -3.48
CA LEU A 263 19.86 -9.34 -3.34
C LEU A 263 19.25 -10.67 -3.82
N THR A 264 17.98 -10.93 -3.50
CA THR A 264 17.27 -12.14 -3.94
C THR A 264 17.13 -12.16 -5.46
N GLY A 265 16.75 -11.02 -6.07
CA GLY A 265 16.64 -10.88 -7.52
C GLY A 265 17.98 -11.11 -8.22
N LEU A 266 19.05 -10.47 -7.74
CA LEU A 266 20.41 -10.63 -8.28
C LEU A 266 20.91 -12.08 -8.12
N ALA A 267 20.67 -12.72 -6.98
CA ALA A 267 21.07 -14.09 -6.74
C ALA A 267 20.32 -15.07 -7.64
N ALA A 268 19.03 -14.83 -7.91
CA ALA A 268 18.25 -15.59 -8.89
C ALA A 268 18.77 -15.43 -10.33
N VAL A 269 19.18 -14.21 -10.73
CA VAL A 269 19.85 -13.97 -12.02
C VAL A 269 21.16 -14.74 -12.12
N ALA A 270 22.00 -14.67 -11.08
CA ALA A 270 23.27 -15.38 -11.04
C ALA A 270 23.09 -16.90 -11.09
N ALA A 271 22.15 -17.45 -10.32
CA ALA A 271 21.80 -18.87 -10.35
C ALA A 271 21.26 -19.31 -11.71
N GLY A 272 20.41 -18.50 -12.34
CA GLY A 272 19.90 -18.74 -13.69
C GLY A 272 21.00 -18.74 -14.75
N GLY A 273 21.90 -17.75 -14.72
CA GLY A 273 23.07 -17.67 -15.60
C GLY A 273 24.01 -18.85 -15.43
N TYR A 274 24.27 -19.27 -14.19
CA TYR A 274 25.09 -20.43 -13.88
C TYR A 274 24.49 -21.74 -14.41
N ALA A 275 23.18 -21.94 -14.21
CA ALA A 275 22.43 -23.08 -14.73
C ALA A 275 22.43 -23.16 -16.27
N LEU A 276 22.46 -22.01 -16.95
CA LEU A 276 22.55 -21.92 -18.42
C LEU A 276 23.96 -22.20 -18.94
N ALA A 277 24.99 -21.89 -18.16
CA ALA A 277 26.40 -22.00 -18.55
C ALA A 277 26.99 -23.41 -18.36
N ARG A 278 26.55 -24.20 -17.37
CA ARG A 278 27.10 -25.55 -17.10
C ARG A 278 26.30 -26.68 -17.78
N ARG A 279 26.99 -27.76 -18.14
CA ARG A 279 26.42 -28.96 -18.80
C ARG A 279 26.11 -30.13 -17.87
N GLU A 280 26.56 -30.11 -16.61
CA GLU A 280 26.39 -31.21 -15.66
C GLU A 280 25.57 -30.82 -14.44
N ALA A 281 24.69 -31.74 -14.01
CA ALA A 281 23.66 -31.52 -13.00
C ALA A 281 24.17 -31.43 -11.55
N ALA A 282 25.46 -31.69 -11.30
CA ALA A 282 26.03 -31.86 -9.97
C ALA A 282 26.13 -30.55 -9.14
N ASP A 283 26.13 -29.39 -9.79
CA ASP A 283 26.35 -28.10 -9.10
C ASP A 283 25.07 -27.26 -8.88
N TYR A 284 23.89 -27.82 -9.16
CA TYR A 284 22.63 -27.08 -9.06
C TYR A 284 22.24 -26.78 -7.60
N ALA A 285 22.54 -27.68 -6.68
CA ALA A 285 22.26 -27.54 -5.26
C ALA A 285 23.03 -26.36 -4.59
N PRO A 286 24.35 -26.19 -4.79
CA PRO A 286 25.06 -25.01 -4.26
C PRO A 286 24.66 -23.70 -4.94
N ALA A 287 24.29 -23.70 -6.22
CA ALA A 287 23.79 -22.50 -6.92
C ALA A 287 22.41 -22.06 -6.40
N LEU A 288 21.53 -23.00 -6.03
CA LEU A 288 20.23 -22.72 -5.41
C LEU A 288 20.40 -22.27 -3.94
N ALA A 289 21.37 -22.86 -3.21
CA ALA A 289 21.71 -22.44 -1.85
C ALA A 289 22.29 -21.02 -1.81
N GLY A 290 23.03 -20.60 -2.84
CA GLY A 290 23.50 -19.23 -3.02
C GLY A 290 22.40 -18.24 -3.46
N ALA A 291 21.25 -18.72 -3.95
CA ALA A 291 20.06 -17.93 -4.25
C ALA A 291 19.16 -17.70 -3.01
N CYS A 292 19.52 -18.24 -1.84
CA CYS A 292 18.88 -17.90 -0.58
C CYS A 292 19.41 -16.56 -0.06
N PRO A 293 18.56 -15.53 -0.11
CA PRO A 293 18.13 -14.90 1.12
C PRO A 293 16.77 -15.51 1.46
N ALA A 294 16.52 -15.77 2.75
CA ALA A 294 15.19 -16.11 3.22
C ALA A 294 14.15 -15.12 2.64
N PRO A 295 12.88 -15.52 2.41
CA PRO A 295 11.86 -14.62 1.90
C PRO A 295 11.58 -13.51 2.92
N ILE A 296 12.37 -12.44 2.85
CA ILE A 296 12.23 -11.19 3.60
C ILE A 296 11.85 -10.11 2.56
N ALA A 297 10.87 -10.42 1.72
CA ALA A 297 10.23 -9.43 0.84
C ALA A 297 9.02 -8.77 1.54
N GLY A 298 8.80 -9.05 2.83
CA GLY A 298 7.66 -8.54 3.60
C GLY A 298 7.95 -8.26 5.07
N VAL A 299 9.21 -8.33 5.53
CA VAL A 299 9.58 -7.69 6.80
C VAL A 299 9.99 -6.29 6.40
N ALA A 300 9.24 -5.30 6.87
CA ALA A 300 9.67 -3.91 6.78
C ALA A 300 11.11 -3.81 7.33
N ASN A 301 12.00 -3.16 6.58
CA ASN A 301 13.19 -2.57 7.18
C ASN A 301 12.76 -1.42 8.10
#